data_AF-A0AAI8NFH1-F1
#
_entry.id   AF-A0AAI8NFH1-F1
#
_cell.length_a   1.000
_cell.length_b   1.000
_cell.length_c   1.000
_cell.angle_alpha   90.00
_cell.angle_beta   90.00
_cell.angle_gamma   90.00
#
_symmetry.space_group_name_H-M   'P 1'
#
loop_
_entity.id
_entity.type
_entity.pdbx_description
1 polymer ?
#
loop_
_entity_poly.entity_id
_entity_poly.type
_entity_poly.pdbx_seq_one_letter_code
_entity_poly.pdbx_strand_id
1 'polypeptide(L)' 'MGLFSRKSNDTPTNPAMTELGREFAIARRHGDRKTMRRIGREYDNTATGETDAASFQAGQESYDALPPIKTPRRNRRR' A
#
# COMPACT_ATOMS: atom_id res chain seq x y z
N MET A 1 12.72 3.88 26.41
CA MET A 1 11.33 3.59 26.01
C MET A 1 11.18 4.03 24.56
N GLY A 2 10.91 3.10 23.65
CA GLY A 2 10.92 3.35 22.21
C GLY A 2 9.80 4.29 21.78
N LEU A 3 10.13 5.33 21.02
CA LEU A 3 9.16 6.24 20.42
C LEU A 3 8.37 5.51 19.33
N PHE A 4 7.26 4.88 19.71
CA PHE A 4 6.24 4.48 18.74
C PHE A 4 5.54 5.75 18.28
N SER A 5 6.03 6.32 17.16
CA SER A 5 5.28 7.32 16.41
C SER A 5 3.97 6.66 15.95
N ARG A 6 2.88 6.93 16.65
CA ARG A 6 1.55 6.79 16.06
C ARG A 6 1.47 7.87 15.00
N LYS A 7 1.76 7.52 13.74
CA LYS A 7 1.45 8.34 12.58
C LYS A 7 -0.02 8.75 12.74
N SER A 8 -0.23 10.05 12.67
CA SER A 8 -1.45 10.78 13.01
C SER A 8 -2.72 10.11 12.51
N ASN A 9 -3.81 10.30 13.25
CA ASN A 9 -5.18 10.01 12.82
C ASN A 9 -5.58 10.92 11.65
N ASP A 10 -4.88 10.82 10.51
CA ASP A 10 -5.38 11.31 9.23
C ASP A 10 -6.44 10.30 8.80
N THR A 11 -7.68 10.55 9.22
CA THR A 11 -8.84 9.89 8.64
C THR A 11 -8.73 10.05 7.12
N PRO A 12 -8.60 8.96 6.35
CA PRO A 12 -8.44 9.06 4.92
C PRO A 12 -9.65 9.78 4.34
N THR A 13 -9.42 10.86 3.58
CA THR A 13 -10.48 11.64 2.93
C THR A 13 -11.35 10.75 2.04
N ASN A 14 -10.74 9.71 1.45
CA ASN A 14 -11.43 8.62 0.79
C ASN A 14 -10.86 7.26 1.24
N PRO A 15 -11.55 6.52 2.14
CA PRO A 15 -11.07 5.24 2.64
C PRO A 15 -10.97 4.17 1.55
N ALA A 16 -11.90 4.16 0.58
CA ALA A 16 -11.88 3.20 -0.52
C ALA A 16 -10.63 3.37 -1.41
N MET A 17 -10.25 4.62 -1.72
CA MET A 17 -9.02 4.90 -2.48
C MET A 17 -7.76 4.53 -1.72
N THR A 18 -7.77 4.71 -0.41
CA THR A 18 -6.66 4.34 0.47
C THR A 18 -6.46 2.83 0.48
N GLU A 19 -7.54 2.05 0.56
CA GLU A 19 -7.49 0.59 0.46
C GLU A 19 -6.98 0.14 -0.91
N LEU A 20 -7.48 0.76 -1.99
CA LEU A 20 -7.04 0.49 -3.36
C LEU A 20 -5.53 0.72 -3.53
N GLY A 21 -5.01 1.82 -2.97
CA GLY A 21 -3.58 2.13 -2.96
C GLY A 21 -2.75 1.11 -2.18
N ARG A 22 -3.28 0.63 -1.06
CA ARG A 22 -2.65 -0.42 -0.25
C ARG A 22 -2.56 -1.74 -1.02
N GLU A 23 -3.65 -2.15 -1.68
CA GLU A 23 -3.67 -3.34 -2.52
C GLU A 23 -2.70 -3.24 -3.71
N PHE A 24 -2.57 -2.05 -4.29
CA PHE A 24 -1.60 -1.81 -5.36
C PHE A 24 -0.16 -2.02 -4.89
N ALA A 25 0.18 -1.53 -3.69
CA ALA A 25 1.49 -1.72 -3.10
C ALA A 25 1.76 -3.20 -2.74
N ILE A 26 0.75 -3.93 -2.24
CA ILE A 26 0.82 -5.39 -2.05
C ILE A 26 1.14 -6.07 -3.39
N ALA A 27 0.34 -5.82 -4.43
CA ALA A 27 0.52 -6.42 -5.74
C ALA A 27 1.91 -6.10 -6.33
N ARG A 28 2.39 -4.86 -6.18
CA ARG A 28 3.75 -4.43 -6.57
C ARG A 28 4.82 -5.22 -5.84
N ARG A 29 4.71 -5.36 -4.52
CA ARG A 29 5.66 -6.12 -3.68
C ARG A 29 5.71 -7.60 -4.05
N HIS A 30 4.59 -8.16 -4.49
CA HIS A 30 4.49 -9.55 -4.96
C HIS A 30 4.73 -9.73 -6.46
N GLY A 31 4.93 -8.65 -7.23
CA GLY A 31 5.10 -8.70 -8.68
C GLY A 31 3.84 -9.12 -9.45
N ASP A 32 2.65 -9.02 -8.85
CA ASP A 32 1.37 -9.37 -9.48
C ASP A 32 0.91 -8.26 -10.44
N ARG A 33 1.44 -8.32 -11.67
CA ARG A 33 1.13 -7.35 -12.73
C ARG A 33 -0.35 -7.37 -13.14
N LYS A 34 -1.05 -8.49 -12.98
CA LYS A 34 -2.48 -8.60 -13.36
C LYS A 34 -3.33 -7.79 -12.38
N THR A 35 -3.07 -7.97 -11.10
CA THR A 35 -3.75 -7.23 -10.03
C THR A 35 -3.40 -5.75 -10.10
N MET A 36 -2.13 -5.39 -10.32
CA MET A 36 -1.74 -3.98 -10.54
C MET A 36 -2.52 -3.32 -11.68
N ARG A 37 -2.66 -4.01 -12.83
CA ARG A 37 -3.41 -3.48 -13.98
C ARG A 37 -4.91 -3.37 -13.71
N ARG A 38 -5.48 -4.32 -12.98
CA ARG A 38 -6.89 -4.27 -12.55
C ARG A 38 -7.13 -3.05 -11.66
N ILE A 39 -6.29 -2.88 -10.65
CA ILE A 39 -6.38 -1.76 -9.71
C ILE A 39 -6.18 -0.42 -10.42
N GLY A 40 -5.22 -0.32 -11.36
CA GLY A 40 -5.04 0.90 -12.14
C GLY A 40 -6.30 1.30 -12.92
N ARG A 41 -6.98 0.33 -13.55
CA ARG A 41 -8.26 0.59 -14.22
C ARG A 41 -9.37 0.99 -13.26
N GLU A 42 -9.42 0.35 -12.10
CA GLU A 42 -10.41 0.65 -11.07
C GLU A 42 -10.20 2.07 -10.53
N TYR A 43 -8.95 2.46 -10.29
CA TYR A 43 -8.55 3.82 -9.94
C TYR A 43 -8.97 4.80 -11.04
N ASP A 44 -8.64 4.57 -12.31
CA ASP A 44 -8.99 5.47 -13.40
C ASP A 44 -10.52 5.65 -13.57
N ASN A 45 -11.31 4.61 -13.26
CA ASN A 45 -12.77 4.66 -13.34
C ASN A 45 -13.43 5.35 -12.13
N THR A 46 -12.75 5.40 -10.98
CA THR A 46 -13.35 5.83 -9.70
C THR A 46 -12.75 7.12 -9.16
N ALA A 47 -11.51 7.44 -9.53
CA ALA A 47 -10.82 8.65 -9.10
C ALA A 47 -11.38 9.87 -9.84
N THR A 48 -11.83 10.86 -9.09
CA THR A 48 -12.51 12.04 -9.63
C THR A 48 -11.74 13.34 -9.38
N GLY A 49 -10.67 13.30 -8.58
CA GLY A 49 -9.85 14.47 -8.29
C GLY A 49 -8.57 14.20 -7.51
N GLU A 50 -7.89 15.29 -7.16
CA GLU A 50 -6.59 15.27 -6.46
C GLU A 50 -6.67 14.64 -5.06
N THR A 51 -7.81 14.75 -4.38
CA THR A 51 -8.04 14.12 -3.07
C THR A 51 -8.03 12.59 -3.14
N ASP A 52 -8.52 12.02 -4.23
CA ASP A 52 -8.50 10.57 -4.47
C ASP A 52 -7.08 10.10 -4.77
N ALA A 53 -6.31 10.89 -5.53
CA ALA A 53 -4.90 10.64 -5.81
C ALA A 53 -4.06 10.65 -4.52
N ALA A 54 -4.27 11.65 -3.66
CA ALA A 54 -3.60 11.75 -2.37
C ALA A 54 -3.95 10.57 -1.46
N SER A 55 -5.22 10.16 -1.43
CA SER A 55 -5.69 9.00 -0.64
C SER A 55 -5.07 7.69 -1.15
N PHE A 56 -5.01 7.51 -2.47
CA PHE A 56 -4.36 6.35 -3.10
C PHE A 56 -2.86 6.30 -2.82
N GLN A 57 -2.17 7.44 -2.87
CA GLN A 57 -0.76 7.52 -2.51
C GLN A 57 -0.54 7.20 -1.03
N ALA A 58 -1.36 7.75 -0.13
CA ALA A 58 -1.29 7.47 1.30
C ALA A 58 -1.45 5.96 1.59
N GLY A 59 -2.36 5.29 0.87
CA GLY A 59 -2.54 3.84 0.92
C GLY A 59 -1.27 3.06 0.57
N GLN A 60 -0.59 3.46 -0.52
CA GLN A 60 0.66 2.82 -0.93
C GLN A 60 1.76 3.02 0.11
N GLU A 61 1.97 4.26 0.56
CA GLU A 61 3.00 4.60 1.55
C GLU A 61 2.75 3.87 2.87
N SER A 62 1.49 3.70 3.27
CA SER A 62 1.14 2.96 4.48
C SER A 62 1.61 1.50 4.45
N TYR A 63 1.60 0.87 3.27
CA TYR A 63 2.06 -0.51 3.10
C TYR A 63 3.56 -0.59 2.87
N ASP A 64 4.13 0.32 2.07
CA ASP A 64 5.56 0.35 1.76
C ASP A 64 6.40 0.71 3.00
N ALA A 65 5.83 1.46 3.95
CA ALA A 65 6.44 1.72 5.25
C ALA A 65 6.52 0.48 6.15
N LEU A 66 5.78 -0.60 5.85
CA LEU A 66 5.86 -1.84 6.62
C LEU A 66 7.22 -2.50 6.36
N PRO A 67 8.00 -2.79 7.42
CA PRO A 67 9.28 -3.44 7.25
C PRO A 67 9.10 -4.80 6.56
N PRO A 68 10.02 -5.21 5.67
CA PRO A 68 9.96 -6.54 5.09
C PRO A 68 9.96 -7.60 6.20
N ILE A 69 9.01 -8.52 6.15
CA ILE A 69 9.01 -9.68 7.03
C ILE A 69 10.31 -10.44 6.78
N LYS A 70 11.19 -10.49 7.80
CA LYS A 70 12.43 -11.27 7.74
C LYS A 70 12.04 -12.73 7.54
N THR A 71 12.22 -13.26 6.33
CA THR A 71 12.14 -14.70 6.13
C THR A 71 13.26 -15.33 6.95
N PRO A 72 12.99 -16.40 7.73
CA PRO A 72 14.06 -17.11 8.40
C PRO A 72 15.06 -17.52 7.33
N ARG A 73 16.31 -17.05 7.43
CA ARG A 73 17.40 -17.45 6.54
C ARG A 73 17.47 -18.96 6.62
N ARG A 74 16.91 -19.64 5.62
CA ARG A 74 17.00 -21.09 5.50
C ARG A 74 18.49 -21.39 5.45
N ASN A 75 19.05 -21.87 6.56
CA ASN A 75 20.39 -22.42 6.61
C ASN A 75 20.42 -23.51 5.56
N ARG A 76 20.92 -23.18 4.36
CA ARG A 76 21.36 -24.18 3.39
C ARG A 76 22.55 -24.84 4.05
N ARG A 77 22.28 -25.90 4.82
CA ARG A 77 23.31 -26.85 5.21
C ARG A 77 23.91 -27.34 3.89
N ARG A 78 25.17 -26.96 3.69
CA ARG A 78 26.02 -27.41 2.58
C ARG A 78 26.09 -28.93 2.56
#